data_AF-A0A9K3M0B9-F1
#
_entry.id   AF-A0A9K3M0B9-F1
#
_cell.length_a   1.000
_cell.length_b   1.000
_cell.length_c   1.000
_cell.angle_alpha   90.00
_cell.angle_beta   90.00
_cell.angle_gamma   90.00
#
_symmetry.space_group_name_H-M   'P 1'
#
loop_
_entity.id
_entity.type
_entity.pdbx_description
1 polymer ?
#
loop_
_entity_poly.entity_id
_entity_poly.type
_entity_poly.pdbx_seq_one_letter_code
_entity_poly.pdbx_strand_id
1 'polypeptide(L)'
;MTDLDDLELQKKLLDNEVAADVIIIRDRSVAKGFSLRSCLMKTLCWILVVFFVLTALIAGAMFFWTRNVVQHLTVTESQTFPIVDMSDTEIDYLGSRVKIFMDQLLLQKVPQEDLVVTQDEINGLLGHSDYLRGNMYVTLMPGKISEEYSLPMDGLPGGHGRYFLGHDYTAIDEKAQRVELKMETAAKHEDWFVGPLFFLQLHFEGKDFEEYHQHLLELFIENGSIFGNTIPDDVINEHANILEGFYEQEDSGEAFRAIVNGIESVSIDEGRIVIKPRRSPLDETVMEEHDDGIWDMPPVDTAEIEDHDATFWEWEETGDDGMVQTEQPTAELELPEVENAEPADVEEYEYYENDDAEGLSNGIQDVSMRDTLTTTEVDVAHLWDTEDYVEGENDDDN
;
A
#
# COMPACT_ATOMS: atom_id res chain seq x y z
N MET A 1 36.40 8.84 -29.56
CA MET A 1 37.65 9.54 -29.18
C MET A 1 37.54 11.00 -29.64
N THR A 2 36.49 11.70 -29.16
CA THR A 2 36.12 13.06 -29.59
C THR A 2 35.29 13.86 -28.55
N ASP A 3 35.11 13.36 -27.32
CA ASP A 3 34.28 14.05 -26.31
C ASP A 3 35.06 14.55 -25.08
N LEU A 4 36.38 14.28 -25.02
CA LEU A 4 37.24 14.73 -23.92
C LEU A 4 37.88 16.10 -24.13
N ASP A 5 37.93 16.61 -25.38
CA ASP A 5 38.55 17.89 -25.71
C ASP A 5 37.61 19.09 -25.47
N ASP A 6 36.29 18.87 -25.39
CA ASP A 6 35.30 19.96 -25.24
C ASP A 6 35.15 20.44 -23.79
N LEU A 7 35.45 19.58 -22.81
CA LEU A 7 35.47 19.93 -21.38
C LEU A 7 36.69 20.79 -21.00
N GLU A 8 37.85 20.60 -21.66
CA GLU A 8 39.01 21.46 -21.45
C GLU A 8 38.80 22.88 -22.01
N LEU A 9 37.97 23.02 -23.05
CA LEU A 9 37.67 24.32 -23.64
C LEU A 9 36.70 25.14 -22.78
N GLN A 10 35.71 24.50 -22.14
CA GLN A 10 34.80 25.18 -21.21
C GLN A 10 35.51 25.64 -19.92
N LYS A 11 36.48 24.86 -19.42
CA LYS A 11 37.24 25.24 -18.22
C LYS A 11 38.09 26.49 -18.43
N LYS A 12 38.64 26.69 -19.64
CA LYS A 12 39.42 27.90 -19.99
C LYS A 12 38.57 29.16 -20.20
N LEU A 13 37.28 29.02 -20.50
CA LEU A 13 36.36 30.16 -20.57
C LEU A 13 35.92 30.62 -19.18
N LEU A 14 35.79 29.71 -18.22
CA LEU A 14 35.42 30.06 -16.84
C LEU A 14 36.55 30.76 -16.07
N ASP A 15 37.81 30.39 -16.32
CA ASP A 15 38.96 30.98 -15.62
C ASP A 15 39.31 32.41 -16.09
N ASN A 16 38.77 32.86 -17.24
CA ASN A 16 39.12 34.16 -17.83
C ASN A 16 38.13 35.29 -17.50
N GLU A 17 37.07 35.02 -16.74
CA GLU A 17 36.06 36.02 -16.33
C GLU A 17 36.21 36.49 -14.88
N VAL A 18 37.26 36.08 -14.16
CA VAL A 18 37.53 36.44 -12.74
C VAL A 18 38.62 37.52 -12.61
N ALA A 19 38.82 38.35 -13.63
CA ALA A 19 39.65 39.56 -13.55
C ALA A 19 38.81 40.85 -13.66
N ALA A 20 37.54 40.80 -13.25
CA ALA A 20 36.71 41.97 -13.06
C ALA A 20 37.12 42.70 -11.77
N ASP A 21 38.04 43.64 -11.94
CA ASP A 21 38.27 44.86 -11.16
C ASP A 21 37.37 45.00 -9.92
N VAL A 22 37.87 44.52 -8.78
CA VAL A 22 37.31 44.80 -7.45
C VAL A 22 37.60 46.27 -7.15
N ILE A 23 36.79 47.15 -7.73
CA ILE A 23 36.75 48.57 -7.37
C ILE A 23 36.12 48.64 -5.97
N ILE A 24 36.96 48.57 -4.94
CA ILE A 24 36.58 48.93 -3.57
C ILE A 24 36.32 50.44 -3.54
N ILE A 25 35.11 50.86 -3.93
CA ILE A 25 34.63 52.21 -3.65
C ILE A 25 34.37 52.28 -2.14
N ARG A 26 35.41 52.66 -1.40
CA ARG A 26 35.33 52.99 0.02
C ARG A 26 34.67 54.36 0.16
N ASP A 27 33.36 54.42 -0.05
CA ASP A 27 32.60 55.66 0.13
C ASP A 27 32.32 55.89 1.61
N ARG A 28 33.01 56.88 2.20
CA ARG A 28 32.69 57.43 3.52
C ARG A 28 31.51 58.39 3.35
N SER A 29 30.29 57.86 3.28
CA SER A 29 29.08 58.69 3.40
C SER A 29 28.50 58.59 4.82
N VAL A 30 28.39 59.78 5.41
CA VAL A 30 27.87 60.13 6.73
C VAL A 30 26.63 59.31 7.12
N ALA A 31 26.74 58.57 8.22
CA ALA A 31 25.65 57.84 8.86
C ALA A 31 24.55 58.80 9.33
N LYS A 32 23.61 59.12 8.45
CA LYS A 32 22.28 59.56 8.85
C LYS A 32 21.53 58.31 9.30
N GLY A 33 21.06 58.30 10.54
CA GLY A 33 20.26 57.21 11.13
C GLY A 33 18.96 57.00 10.36
N PHE A 34 19.07 56.35 9.20
CA PHE A 34 17.95 55.88 8.42
C PHE A 34 17.48 54.61 9.12
N SER A 35 16.30 54.68 9.75
CA SER A 35 15.74 53.56 10.50
C SER A 35 15.39 52.41 9.54
N LEU A 36 16.40 51.61 9.19
CA LEU A 36 16.33 50.47 8.27
C LEU A 36 15.17 49.53 8.63
N ARG A 37 14.84 49.46 9.94
CA ARG A 37 13.74 48.69 10.51
C ARG A 37 12.35 49.13 10.00
N SER A 38 12.13 50.42 9.72
CA SER A 38 10.80 50.91 9.29
C SER A 38 10.53 50.72 7.80
N CYS A 39 11.56 50.60 6.95
CA CYS A 39 11.40 50.37 5.51
C CYS A 39 11.26 48.88 5.21
N LEU A 40 12.12 48.05 5.81
CA LEU A 40 12.07 46.59 5.64
C LEU A 40 10.74 45.99 6.07
N MET A 41 10.14 46.48 7.17
CA MET A 41 8.84 46.01 7.64
C MET A 41 7.71 46.27 6.63
N LYS A 42 7.71 47.44 5.97
CA LYS A 42 6.69 47.77 4.96
C LYS A 42 6.83 46.92 3.71
N THR A 43 8.07 46.70 3.25
CA THR A 43 8.34 45.85 2.10
C THR A 43 7.95 44.40 2.38
N LEU A 44 8.27 43.87 3.57
CA LEU A 44 7.89 42.52 3.96
C LEU A 44 6.37 42.35 4.03
N CYS A 45 5.65 43.30 4.65
CA CYS A 45 4.19 43.26 4.67
C CYS A 45 3.57 43.28 3.26
N TRP A 46 4.14 44.05 2.33
CA TRP A 46 3.64 44.10 0.95
C TRP A 46 3.89 42.79 0.20
N ILE A 47 5.07 42.18 0.36
CA ILE A 47 5.39 40.86 -0.20
C ILE A 47 4.41 39.80 0.33
N LEU A 48 4.13 39.79 1.63
CA LEU A 48 3.17 38.84 2.23
C LEU A 48 1.75 39.03 1.69
N VAL A 49 1.29 40.26 1.51
CA VAL A 49 -0.03 40.55 0.92
C VAL A 49 -0.07 40.08 -0.55
N VAL A 50 0.97 40.37 -1.35
CA VAL A 50 1.05 39.93 -2.74
C VAL A 50 1.07 38.40 -2.82
N PHE A 51 1.83 37.74 -1.95
CA PHE A 51 1.86 36.28 -1.86
C PHE A 51 0.49 35.70 -1.51
N PHE A 52 -0.19 36.23 -0.48
CA PHE A 52 -1.53 35.79 -0.09
C PHE A 52 -2.55 35.95 -1.22
N VAL A 53 -2.54 37.08 -1.91
CA VAL A 53 -3.42 37.31 -3.07
C VAL A 53 -3.11 36.33 -4.19
N LEU A 54 -1.83 36.07 -4.48
CA LEU A 54 -1.43 35.11 -5.50
C LEU A 54 -1.88 33.69 -5.13
N THR A 55 -1.67 33.24 -3.89
CA THR A 55 -2.15 31.94 -3.39
C THR A 55 -3.67 31.83 -3.49
N ALA A 56 -4.41 32.88 -3.12
CA ALA A 56 -5.87 32.89 -3.24
C ALA A 56 -6.35 32.82 -4.70
N LEU A 57 -5.66 33.48 -5.63
CA LEU A 57 -5.96 33.40 -7.06
C LEU A 57 -5.70 31.99 -7.62
N ILE A 58 -4.58 31.36 -7.23
CA ILE A 58 -4.25 29.99 -7.63
C ILE A 58 -5.29 29.02 -7.07
N ALA A 59 -5.62 29.12 -5.78
CA ALA A 59 -6.64 28.28 -5.15
C ALA A 59 -8.02 28.47 -5.79
N GLY A 60 -8.41 29.71 -6.11
CA GLY A 60 -9.64 30.00 -6.84
C GLY A 60 -9.65 29.37 -8.24
N ALA A 61 -8.55 29.49 -9.00
CA ALA A 61 -8.43 28.88 -10.32
C ALA A 61 -8.51 27.34 -10.25
N MET A 62 -7.83 26.71 -9.28
CA MET A 62 -7.93 25.27 -9.05
C MET A 62 -9.36 24.84 -8.68
N PHE A 63 -10.05 25.60 -7.83
CA PHE A 63 -11.44 25.33 -7.45
C PHE A 63 -12.40 25.37 -8.65
N PHE A 64 -12.26 26.36 -9.55
CA PHE A 64 -13.10 26.42 -10.75
C PHE A 64 -12.75 25.32 -11.77
N TRP A 65 -11.47 24.99 -11.89
CA TRP A 65 -11.02 23.91 -12.78
C TRP A 65 -11.53 22.54 -12.30
N THR A 66 -11.31 22.19 -11.03
CA THR A 66 -11.82 20.95 -10.42
C THR A 66 -13.34 20.86 -10.51
N ARG A 67 -14.05 21.97 -10.25
CA ARG A 67 -15.50 22.04 -10.45
C ARG A 67 -15.93 21.66 -11.86
N ASN A 68 -15.22 22.16 -12.87
CA ASN A 68 -15.54 21.86 -14.26
C ASN A 68 -15.30 20.37 -14.57
N VAL A 69 -14.16 19.82 -14.12
CA VAL A 69 -13.82 18.40 -14.28
C VAL A 69 -14.89 17.51 -13.64
N VAL A 70 -15.24 17.78 -12.37
CA VAL A 70 -16.26 17.01 -11.64
C VAL A 70 -17.58 17.05 -12.41
N GLN A 71 -18.03 18.22 -12.86
CA GLN A 71 -19.29 18.34 -13.59
C GLN A 71 -19.30 17.55 -14.91
N HIS A 72 -18.17 17.44 -15.60
CA HIS A 72 -18.05 16.69 -16.85
C HIS A 72 -17.93 15.18 -16.67
N LEU A 73 -17.30 14.73 -15.58
CA LEU A 73 -17.07 13.31 -15.31
C LEU A 73 -18.16 12.64 -14.47
N THR A 74 -19.19 13.38 -14.06
CA THR A 74 -20.25 12.87 -13.19
C THR A 74 -21.63 13.05 -13.81
N VAL A 75 -22.60 12.28 -13.31
CA VAL A 75 -24.01 12.33 -13.70
C VAL A 75 -24.88 12.77 -12.52
N THR A 76 -26.12 13.17 -12.79
CA THR A 76 -27.08 13.58 -11.73
C THR A 76 -27.98 12.44 -11.25
N GLU A 77 -28.01 11.33 -11.98
CA GLU A 77 -28.81 10.15 -11.64
C GLU A 77 -27.91 9.16 -10.90
N SER A 78 -28.31 8.77 -9.70
CA SER A 78 -27.62 7.71 -8.96
C SER A 78 -28.10 6.34 -9.42
N GLN A 79 -27.23 5.34 -9.27
CA GLN A 79 -27.56 3.94 -9.40
C GLN A 79 -27.32 3.28 -8.04
N THR A 80 -28.32 2.56 -7.56
CA THR A 80 -28.22 1.80 -6.30
C THR A 80 -27.90 0.35 -6.62
N PHE A 81 -26.97 -0.23 -5.87
CA PHE A 81 -26.59 -1.64 -6.03
C PHE A 81 -27.15 -2.51 -4.90
N PRO A 82 -27.26 -3.84 -5.13
CA PRO A 82 -27.61 -4.77 -4.06
C PRO A 82 -26.62 -4.67 -2.92
N ILE A 83 -27.14 -4.58 -1.70
CA ILE A 83 -26.33 -4.61 -0.48
C ILE A 83 -26.27 -6.06 -0.02
N VAL A 84 -25.06 -6.58 0.14
CA VAL A 84 -24.81 -7.86 0.82
C VAL A 84 -24.42 -7.50 2.24
N ASP A 85 -25.24 -7.90 3.21
CA ASP A 85 -24.94 -7.69 4.61
C ASP A 85 -24.05 -8.83 5.11
N MET A 86 -22.96 -8.47 5.78
CA MET A 86 -22.04 -9.38 6.45
C MET A 86 -21.89 -8.91 7.89
N SER A 87 -21.96 -9.83 8.84
CA SER A 87 -21.76 -9.51 10.25
C SER A 87 -20.28 -9.24 10.56
N ASP A 88 -20.00 -8.45 11.60
CA ASP A 88 -18.62 -8.14 12.02
C ASP A 88 -17.81 -9.41 12.28
N THR A 89 -18.44 -10.43 12.88
CA THR A 89 -17.82 -11.75 13.10
C THR A 89 -17.43 -12.47 11.79
N GLU A 90 -18.22 -12.32 10.72
CA GLU A 90 -17.88 -12.89 9.41
C GLU A 90 -16.74 -12.10 8.74
N ILE A 91 -16.68 -10.78 8.92
CA ILE A 91 -15.58 -9.93 8.46
C ILE A 91 -14.27 -10.31 9.18
N ASP A 92 -14.31 -10.44 10.50
CA ASP A 92 -13.16 -10.83 11.32
C ASP A 92 -12.66 -12.23 10.95
N TYR A 93 -13.59 -13.16 10.70
CA TYR A 93 -13.26 -14.50 10.24
C TYR A 93 -12.61 -14.48 8.85
N LEU A 94 -13.14 -13.71 7.91
CA LEU A 94 -12.56 -13.52 6.58
C LEU A 94 -11.16 -12.92 6.66
N GLY A 95 -10.98 -11.85 7.43
CA GLY A 95 -9.69 -11.20 7.65
C GLY A 95 -8.67 -12.14 8.28
N SER A 96 -9.07 -12.90 9.30
CA SER A 96 -8.22 -13.91 9.95
C SER A 96 -7.77 -15.00 8.97
N ARG A 97 -8.69 -15.49 8.12
CA ARG A 97 -8.38 -16.51 7.10
C ARG A 97 -7.37 -16.00 6.07
N VAL A 98 -7.56 -14.78 5.56
CA VAL A 98 -6.62 -14.16 4.62
C VAL A 98 -5.26 -13.94 5.30
N LYS A 99 -5.25 -13.39 6.51
CA LYS A 99 -4.03 -13.14 7.28
C LYS A 99 -3.23 -14.42 7.53
N ILE A 100 -3.86 -15.49 8.01
CA ILE A 100 -3.20 -16.78 8.24
C ILE A 100 -2.58 -17.33 6.96
N PHE A 101 -3.30 -17.24 5.83
CA PHE A 101 -2.79 -17.68 4.54
C PHE A 101 -1.54 -16.88 4.13
N MET A 102 -1.59 -15.55 4.24
CA MET A 102 -0.47 -14.67 3.89
C MET A 102 0.73 -14.85 4.84
N ASP A 103 0.50 -14.96 6.14
CA ASP A 103 1.52 -15.22 7.16
C ASP A 103 2.26 -16.55 6.88
N GLN A 104 1.54 -17.58 6.43
CA GLN A 104 2.15 -18.85 6.01
C GLN A 104 3.07 -18.67 4.80
N LEU A 105 2.62 -17.95 3.77
CA LEU A 105 3.45 -17.66 2.58
C LEU A 105 4.69 -16.83 2.94
N LEU A 106 4.55 -15.83 3.81
CA LEU A 106 5.64 -14.99 4.30
C LEU A 106 6.70 -15.81 5.05
N LEU A 107 6.26 -16.75 5.88
CA LEU A 107 7.13 -17.68 6.60
C LEU A 107 7.64 -18.84 5.72
N GLN A 108 7.40 -18.79 4.40
CA GLN A 108 7.73 -19.85 3.44
C GLN A 108 7.17 -21.23 3.83
N LYS A 109 6.05 -21.25 4.55
CA LYS A 109 5.29 -22.47 4.88
C LYS A 109 4.18 -22.61 3.85
N VAL A 110 3.93 -23.83 3.40
CA VAL A 110 2.87 -24.11 2.42
C VAL A 110 1.52 -24.13 3.14
N PRO A 111 0.58 -23.22 2.81
CA PRO A 111 -0.79 -23.33 3.28
C PRO A 111 -1.41 -24.67 2.89
N GLN A 112 -2.05 -25.31 3.86
CA GLN A 112 -2.70 -26.61 3.64
C GLN A 112 -3.92 -26.48 2.72
N GLU A 113 -4.61 -25.34 2.79
CA GLU A 113 -5.84 -25.07 2.07
C GLU A 113 -5.66 -23.94 1.04
N ASP A 114 -6.42 -24.03 -0.04
CA ASP A 114 -6.50 -22.96 -1.04
C ASP A 114 -7.28 -21.77 -0.43
N LEU A 115 -6.83 -20.54 -0.67
CA LEU A 115 -7.59 -19.36 -0.24
C LEU A 115 -8.71 -19.10 -1.26
N VAL A 116 -9.95 -19.22 -0.81
CA VAL A 116 -11.14 -18.99 -1.66
C VAL A 116 -11.89 -17.78 -1.14
N VAL A 117 -11.94 -16.70 -1.93
CA VAL A 117 -12.69 -15.48 -1.62
C VAL A 117 -13.90 -15.37 -2.54
N THR A 118 -15.10 -15.42 -1.98
CA THR A 118 -16.36 -15.43 -2.74
C THR A 118 -16.81 -14.01 -3.09
N GLN A 119 -17.67 -13.90 -4.11
CA GLN A 119 -18.30 -12.64 -4.49
C GLN A 119 -19.13 -12.04 -3.34
N ASP A 120 -19.82 -12.87 -2.56
CA ASP A 120 -20.60 -12.41 -1.41
C ASP A 120 -19.69 -11.89 -0.30
N GLU A 121 -18.51 -12.49 -0.11
CA GLU A 121 -17.52 -11.98 0.83
C GLU A 121 -16.97 -10.61 0.44
N ILE A 122 -16.64 -10.43 -0.84
CA ILE A 122 -16.18 -9.13 -1.37
C ILE A 122 -17.29 -8.08 -1.23
N ASN A 123 -18.51 -8.39 -1.68
CA ASN A 123 -19.62 -7.45 -1.59
C ASN A 123 -20.10 -7.21 -0.16
N GLY A 124 -19.94 -8.18 0.74
CA GLY A 124 -20.18 -8.05 2.17
C GLY A 124 -19.22 -7.05 2.81
N LEU A 125 -17.93 -7.15 2.48
CA LEU A 125 -16.91 -6.19 2.92
C LEU A 125 -17.20 -4.78 2.38
N LEU A 126 -17.56 -4.65 1.10
CA LEU A 126 -17.99 -3.36 0.52
C LEU A 126 -19.26 -2.82 1.20
N GLY A 127 -20.17 -3.72 1.58
CA GLY A 127 -21.40 -3.41 2.31
C GLY A 127 -21.17 -2.88 3.72
N HIS A 128 -19.99 -3.10 4.32
CA HIS A 128 -19.63 -2.58 5.64
C HIS A 128 -19.11 -1.13 5.60
N SER A 129 -18.67 -0.63 4.44
CA SER A 129 -18.22 0.74 4.28
C SER A 129 -19.39 1.71 4.10
N ASP A 130 -19.48 2.77 4.91
CA ASP A 130 -20.49 3.83 4.75
C ASP A 130 -20.47 4.48 3.35
N TYR A 131 -19.30 4.54 2.71
CA TYR A 131 -19.14 5.16 1.40
C TYR A 131 -19.46 4.21 0.25
N LEU A 132 -19.13 2.92 0.37
CA LEU A 132 -19.30 1.94 -0.73
C LEU A 132 -20.61 1.17 -0.63
N ARG A 133 -21.24 1.09 0.55
CA ARG A 133 -22.51 0.39 0.79
C ARG A 133 -23.61 0.91 -0.13
N GLY A 134 -24.05 0.05 -1.06
CA GLY A 134 -25.07 0.37 -2.06
C GLY A 134 -24.59 1.27 -3.20
N ASN A 135 -23.33 1.71 -3.19
CA ASN A 135 -22.69 2.55 -4.19
C ASN A 135 -21.65 1.80 -5.04
N MET A 136 -21.28 0.57 -4.67
CA MET A 136 -20.37 -0.28 -5.44
C MET A 136 -20.82 -1.74 -5.38
N TYR A 137 -20.58 -2.47 -6.47
CA TYR A 137 -20.84 -3.91 -6.54
C TYR A 137 -19.83 -4.61 -7.44
N VAL A 138 -19.36 -5.77 -7.02
CA VAL A 138 -18.40 -6.60 -7.73
C VAL A 138 -19.07 -7.88 -8.22
N THR A 139 -18.85 -8.20 -9.50
CA THR A 139 -19.28 -9.46 -10.12
C THR A 139 -18.06 -10.24 -10.58
N LEU A 140 -17.97 -11.50 -10.15
CA LEU A 140 -16.91 -12.42 -10.52
C LEU A 140 -17.38 -13.39 -11.60
N MET A 141 -16.81 -13.26 -12.80
CA MET A 141 -17.02 -14.14 -13.94
C MET A 141 -15.73 -14.93 -14.22
N PRO A 142 -15.81 -16.08 -14.91
CA PRO A 142 -14.62 -16.84 -15.29
C PRO A 142 -13.57 -15.97 -16.01
N GLY A 143 -12.39 -15.81 -15.40
CA GLY A 143 -11.29 -14.99 -15.89
C GLY A 143 -11.55 -13.48 -15.90
N LYS A 144 -12.59 -12.98 -15.23
CA LYS A 144 -12.97 -11.55 -15.26
C LYS A 144 -13.61 -11.07 -13.97
N ILE A 145 -13.04 -10.03 -13.38
CA ILE A 145 -13.65 -9.23 -12.31
C ILE A 145 -14.32 -8.02 -12.98
N SER A 146 -15.58 -7.76 -12.67
CA SER A 146 -16.31 -6.57 -13.13
C SER A 146 -16.79 -5.80 -11.92
N GLU A 147 -16.57 -4.50 -11.91
CA GLU A 147 -17.01 -3.61 -10.84
C GLU A 147 -17.93 -2.54 -11.44
N GLU A 148 -19.01 -2.26 -10.73
CA GLU A 148 -19.95 -1.19 -11.07
C GLU A 148 -20.07 -0.27 -9.86
N TYR A 149 -20.01 1.04 -10.07
CA TYR A 149 -20.04 2.00 -8.98
C TYR A 149 -20.77 3.28 -9.33
N SER A 150 -21.40 3.89 -8.32
CA SER A 150 -22.14 5.14 -8.34
C SER A 150 -21.74 5.96 -7.11
N LEU A 151 -20.55 6.53 -7.16
CA LEU A 151 -19.94 7.17 -5.99
C LEU A 151 -20.45 8.60 -5.83
N PRO A 152 -20.98 9.01 -4.66
CA PRO A 152 -21.44 10.37 -4.43
C PRO A 152 -20.26 11.36 -4.41
N MET A 153 -20.40 12.48 -5.11
CA MET A 153 -19.32 13.47 -5.29
C MET A 153 -19.56 14.77 -4.50
N ASP A 154 -20.46 14.75 -3.51
CA ASP A 154 -20.86 15.94 -2.74
C ASP A 154 -19.69 16.66 -2.04
N GLY A 155 -18.64 15.92 -1.67
CA GLY A 155 -17.43 16.49 -1.05
C GLY A 155 -16.55 17.30 -2.00
N LEU A 156 -16.75 17.19 -3.31
CA LEU A 156 -15.92 17.88 -4.31
C LEU A 156 -16.59 19.15 -4.83
N PRO A 157 -15.82 20.19 -5.22
CA PRO A 157 -16.35 21.39 -5.86
C PRO A 157 -17.28 21.04 -7.03
N GLY A 158 -18.55 21.45 -6.94
CA GLY A 158 -19.54 21.20 -7.99
C GLY A 158 -20.08 19.78 -8.10
N GLY A 159 -19.71 18.87 -7.19
CA GLY A 159 -20.22 17.51 -7.15
C GLY A 159 -21.51 17.32 -6.36
N HIS A 160 -22.08 18.40 -5.79
CA HIS A 160 -23.32 18.32 -5.04
C HIS A 160 -24.48 17.72 -5.84
N GLY A 161 -25.06 16.63 -5.34
CA GLY A 161 -26.12 15.88 -6.01
C GLY A 161 -25.66 15.24 -7.33
N ARG A 162 -24.37 14.92 -7.44
CA ARG A 162 -23.77 14.26 -8.61
C ARG A 162 -23.03 13.00 -8.19
N TYR A 163 -22.95 12.06 -9.12
CA TYR A 163 -22.41 10.74 -8.91
C TYR A 163 -21.36 10.45 -9.97
N PHE A 164 -20.22 9.92 -9.56
CA PHE A 164 -19.28 9.28 -10.46
C PHE A 164 -19.80 7.88 -10.75
N LEU A 165 -20.57 7.77 -11.84
CA LEU A 165 -21.15 6.52 -12.31
C LEU A 165 -20.22 5.91 -13.36
N GLY A 166 -19.76 4.69 -13.11
CA GLY A 166 -18.85 4.00 -14.00
C GLY A 166 -18.91 2.50 -13.81
N HIS A 167 -18.22 1.82 -14.70
CA HIS A 167 -17.95 0.40 -14.59
C HIS A 167 -16.53 0.15 -15.08
N ASP A 168 -15.86 -0.78 -14.45
CA ASP A 168 -14.56 -1.25 -14.87
C ASP A 168 -14.48 -2.77 -14.79
N TYR A 169 -13.48 -3.31 -15.46
CA TYR A 169 -13.18 -4.71 -15.36
C TYR A 169 -11.69 -4.97 -15.44
N THR A 170 -11.30 -6.07 -14.81
CA THR A 170 -10.02 -6.72 -14.96
C THR A 170 -10.27 -8.11 -15.55
N ALA A 171 -9.73 -8.38 -16.73
CA ALA A 171 -9.84 -9.67 -17.40
C ALA A 171 -8.45 -10.31 -17.53
N ILE A 172 -8.33 -11.59 -17.19
CA ILE A 172 -7.10 -12.37 -17.26
C ILE A 172 -7.28 -13.44 -18.34
N ASP A 173 -6.44 -13.39 -19.38
CA ASP A 173 -6.30 -14.45 -20.37
C ASP A 173 -5.00 -15.21 -20.08
N GLU A 174 -5.11 -16.29 -19.31
CA GLU A 174 -3.98 -17.16 -18.95
C GLU A 174 -3.26 -17.74 -20.17
N LYS A 175 -3.98 -18.00 -21.27
CA LYS A 175 -3.40 -18.62 -22.47
C LYS A 175 -2.59 -17.62 -23.27
N ALA A 176 -3.05 -16.37 -23.32
CA ALA A 176 -2.32 -15.28 -23.95
C ALA A 176 -1.32 -14.61 -23.00
N GLN A 177 -1.33 -14.99 -21.71
CA GLN A 177 -0.59 -14.33 -20.63
C GLN A 177 -0.84 -12.82 -20.61
N ARG A 178 -2.12 -12.44 -20.61
CA ARG A 178 -2.55 -11.03 -20.66
C ARG A 178 -3.48 -10.67 -19.53
N VAL A 179 -3.31 -9.47 -19.00
CA VAL A 179 -4.27 -8.81 -18.11
C VAL A 179 -4.78 -7.55 -18.81
N GLU A 180 -6.09 -7.45 -18.98
CA GLU A 180 -6.75 -6.27 -19.52
C GLU A 180 -7.51 -5.56 -18.41
N LEU A 181 -7.18 -4.29 -18.17
CA LEU A 181 -7.88 -3.40 -17.27
C LEU A 181 -8.58 -2.33 -18.09
N LYS A 182 -9.85 -2.07 -17.82
CA LYS A 182 -10.61 -1.04 -18.54
C LYS A 182 -11.64 -0.39 -17.64
N MET A 183 -11.69 0.93 -17.64
CA MET A 183 -12.64 1.74 -16.88
C MET A 183 -13.40 2.68 -17.81
N GLU A 184 -14.72 2.64 -17.70
CA GLU A 184 -15.65 3.51 -18.42
C GLU A 184 -16.50 4.32 -17.45
N THR A 185 -16.92 5.51 -17.88
CA THR A 185 -17.89 6.33 -17.14
C THR A 185 -19.15 6.52 -17.97
N ALA A 186 -20.30 6.58 -17.28
CA ALA A 186 -21.58 6.91 -17.89
C ALA A 186 -21.69 8.40 -18.28
N ALA A 187 -20.81 9.25 -17.78
CA ALA A 187 -20.80 10.67 -18.12
C ALA A 187 -20.41 10.88 -19.59
N LYS A 188 -21.06 11.84 -20.27
CA LYS A 188 -20.73 12.21 -21.64
C LYS A 188 -19.44 13.04 -21.65
N HIS A 189 -18.36 12.44 -22.10
CA HIS A 189 -17.01 13.01 -22.07
C HIS A 189 -16.39 13.13 -23.46
N GLU A 190 -17.15 12.89 -24.53
CA GLU A 190 -16.66 12.88 -25.92
C GLU A 190 -16.11 14.23 -26.39
N ASP A 191 -16.54 15.33 -25.75
CA ASP A 191 -16.02 16.67 -25.98
C ASP A 191 -14.61 16.88 -25.38
N TRP A 192 -14.18 16.01 -24.45
CA TRP A 192 -12.90 16.08 -23.75
C TRP A 192 -11.92 15.01 -24.24
N PHE A 193 -12.38 13.77 -24.36
CA PHE A 193 -11.61 12.64 -24.86
C PHE A 193 -12.52 11.59 -25.48
N VAL A 194 -11.94 10.74 -26.34
CA VAL A 194 -12.66 9.65 -27.01
C VAL A 194 -12.18 8.32 -26.43
N GLY A 195 -13.11 7.48 -25.98
CA GLY A 195 -12.82 6.14 -25.47
C GLY A 195 -12.94 6.04 -23.94
N PRO A 196 -12.43 4.96 -23.33
CA PRO A 196 -12.51 4.77 -21.89
C PRO A 196 -11.71 5.82 -21.11
N LEU A 197 -12.04 5.97 -19.82
CA LEU A 197 -11.23 6.79 -18.89
C LEU A 197 -9.82 6.22 -18.76
N PHE A 198 -9.75 4.91 -18.66
CA PHE A 198 -8.52 4.16 -18.48
C PHE A 198 -8.63 2.83 -19.22
N PHE A 199 -7.58 2.46 -19.92
CA PHE A 199 -7.42 1.17 -20.57
C PHE A 199 -5.97 0.77 -20.52
N LEU A 200 -5.70 -0.46 -20.11
CA LEU A 200 -4.36 -0.99 -20.00
C LEU A 200 -4.40 -2.48 -20.37
N GLN A 201 -3.54 -2.90 -21.28
CA GLN A 201 -3.25 -4.29 -21.57
C GLN A 201 -1.82 -4.56 -21.14
N LEU A 202 -1.70 -5.53 -20.24
CA LEU A 202 -0.45 -5.95 -19.64
C LEU A 202 -0.14 -7.37 -20.10
N HIS A 203 1.11 -7.63 -20.46
CA HIS A 203 1.64 -8.99 -20.61
C HIS A 203 2.34 -9.40 -19.33
N PHE A 204 2.07 -10.60 -18.84
CA PHE A 204 2.77 -11.13 -17.67
C PHE A 204 3.61 -12.34 -18.04
N GLU A 205 4.82 -12.44 -17.46
CA GLU A 205 5.72 -13.56 -17.67
C GLU A 205 6.22 -14.07 -16.31
N GLY A 206 6.18 -15.39 -16.11
CA GLY A 206 6.83 -16.02 -14.97
C GLY A 206 8.24 -16.45 -15.37
N LYS A 207 9.26 -15.92 -14.70
CA LYS A 207 10.65 -16.31 -14.90
C LYS A 207 11.16 -17.15 -13.74
N ASP A 208 11.66 -18.32 -14.08
CA ASP A 208 12.27 -19.25 -13.12
C ASP A 208 13.77 -18.98 -13.06
N PHE A 209 14.24 -18.45 -11.93
CA PHE A 209 15.66 -18.27 -11.67
C PHE A 209 16.19 -19.52 -10.96
N GLU A 210 16.73 -20.47 -11.75
CA GLU A 210 17.26 -21.74 -11.25
C GLU A 210 18.32 -21.55 -10.14
N GLU A 211 19.14 -20.50 -10.24
CA GLU A 211 20.24 -20.23 -9.29
C GLU A 211 19.75 -19.89 -7.88
N TYR A 212 18.54 -19.34 -7.76
CA TYR A 212 17.98 -18.89 -6.48
C TYR A 212 16.68 -19.59 -6.09
N HIS A 213 16.20 -20.52 -6.93
CA HIS A 213 14.88 -21.14 -6.78
C HIS A 213 13.74 -20.10 -6.63
N GLN A 214 13.85 -18.97 -7.34
CA GLN A 214 12.88 -17.87 -7.29
C GLN A 214 12.08 -17.78 -8.58
N HIS A 215 10.77 -17.55 -8.45
CA HIS A 215 9.84 -17.31 -9.55
C HIS A 215 9.49 -15.81 -9.58
N LEU A 216 10.10 -15.07 -10.50
CA LEU A 216 9.78 -13.65 -10.65
C LEU A 216 8.57 -13.51 -11.56
N LEU A 217 7.51 -12.86 -11.07
CA LEU A 217 6.45 -12.37 -11.93
C LEU A 217 6.90 -11.03 -12.53
N GLU A 218 7.00 -10.96 -13.84
CA GLU A 218 7.23 -9.72 -14.57
C GLU A 218 5.95 -9.28 -15.25
N LEU A 219 5.73 -7.97 -15.30
CA LEU A 219 4.52 -7.38 -15.87
C LEU A 219 4.90 -6.20 -16.76
N PHE A 220 4.45 -6.24 -18.01
CA PHE A 220 4.86 -5.32 -19.07
C PHE A 220 3.66 -4.66 -19.70
N ILE A 221 3.76 -3.38 -20.03
CA ILE A 221 2.69 -2.67 -20.74
C ILE A 221 2.76 -3.04 -22.22
N GLU A 222 1.73 -3.71 -22.76
CA GLU A 222 1.61 -3.97 -24.20
C GLU A 222 0.89 -2.84 -24.93
N ASN A 223 -0.14 -2.28 -24.30
CA ASN A 223 -0.99 -1.23 -24.88
C ASN A 223 -1.76 -0.51 -23.78
N GLY A 224 -2.20 0.72 -24.04
CA GLY A 224 -3.08 1.41 -23.11
C GLY A 224 -3.46 2.82 -23.57
N SER A 225 -4.46 3.38 -22.88
CA SER A 225 -4.86 4.77 -23.05
C SER A 225 -5.40 5.36 -21.76
N ILE A 226 -5.09 6.62 -21.49
CA ILE A 226 -5.55 7.37 -20.31
C ILE A 226 -6.22 8.64 -20.82
N PHE A 227 -7.51 8.83 -20.49
CA PHE A 227 -8.36 9.90 -21.01
C PHE A 227 -8.23 10.04 -22.54
N GLY A 228 -8.37 8.91 -23.26
CA GLY A 228 -8.25 8.85 -24.73
C GLY A 228 -6.86 9.11 -25.32
N ASN A 229 -5.85 9.46 -24.50
CA ASN A 229 -4.47 9.57 -24.95
C ASN A 229 -3.81 8.20 -24.89
N THR A 230 -3.40 7.67 -26.04
CA THR A 230 -2.67 6.39 -26.11
C THR A 230 -1.31 6.52 -25.44
N ILE A 231 -0.90 5.50 -24.68
CA ILE A 231 0.45 5.42 -24.13
C ILE A 231 1.44 5.46 -25.31
N PRO A 232 2.48 6.32 -25.27
CA PRO A 232 3.34 6.45 -26.43
C PRO A 232 4.24 5.21 -26.61
N ASP A 233 4.53 4.89 -27.86
CA ASP A 233 5.22 3.65 -28.24
C ASP A 233 6.61 3.52 -27.61
N ASP A 234 7.29 4.61 -27.28
CA ASP A 234 8.60 4.57 -26.61
C ASP A 234 8.54 3.93 -25.22
N VAL A 235 7.49 4.26 -24.44
CA VAL A 235 7.24 3.64 -23.13
C VAL A 235 6.91 2.15 -23.27
N ILE A 236 6.11 1.77 -24.27
CA ILE A 236 5.77 0.37 -24.55
C ILE A 236 7.01 -0.41 -24.99
N ASN A 237 7.84 0.18 -25.86
CA ASN A 237 9.05 -0.44 -26.39
C ASN A 237 10.19 -0.52 -25.36
N GLU A 238 10.17 0.29 -24.31
CA GLU A 238 11.10 0.17 -23.19
C GLU A 238 10.93 -1.17 -22.48
N HIS A 239 9.73 -1.76 -22.52
CA HIS A 239 9.41 -3.05 -21.93
C HIS A 239 9.85 -3.12 -20.45
N ALA A 240 9.66 -2.00 -19.73
CA ALA A 240 9.97 -1.89 -18.33
C ALA A 240 9.04 -2.79 -17.51
N ASN A 241 9.62 -3.58 -16.60
CA ASN A 241 8.86 -4.38 -15.67
C ASN A 241 8.23 -3.48 -14.60
N ILE A 242 6.91 -3.35 -14.60
CA ILE A 242 6.22 -2.45 -13.66
C ILE A 242 6.29 -2.95 -12.20
N LEU A 243 6.73 -4.20 -11.99
CA LEU A 243 6.93 -4.78 -10.66
C LEU A 243 8.36 -4.62 -10.13
N GLU A 244 9.30 -4.10 -10.92
CA GLU A 244 10.72 -3.97 -10.53
C GLU A 244 10.88 -3.21 -9.21
N GLY A 245 10.18 -2.06 -9.06
CA GLY A 245 10.24 -1.26 -7.83
C GLY A 245 9.75 -1.99 -6.57
N PHE A 246 8.83 -2.94 -6.69
CA PHE A 246 8.38 -3.76 -5.55
C PHE A 246 9.43 -4.80 -5.14
N TYR A 247 10.25 -5.25 -6.08
CA TYR A 247 11.33 -6.18 -5.78
C TYR A 247 12.57 -5.49 -5.21
N GLU A 248 12.88 -4.27 -5.64
CA GLU A 248 14.11 -3.58 -5.22
C GLU A 248 14.09 -3.00 -3.80
N GLN A 249 12.92 -2.87 -3.18
CA GLN A 249 12.82 -2.41 -1.78
C GLN A 249 13.39 -3.47 -0.82
N GLU A 250 14.32 -3.07 0.06
CA GLU A 250 15.06 -4.02 0.92
C GLU A 250 14.13 -4.84 1.84
N ASP A 251 13.25 -4.18 2.59
CA ASP A 251 12.41 -4.86 3.60
C ASP A 251 11.12 -5.45 3.00
N SER A 252 10.39 -4.68 2.19
CA SER A 252 9.11 -5.10 1.60
C SER A 252 9.30 -6.04 0.40
N GLY A 253 10.43 -5.97 -0.30
CA GLY A 253 10.72 -6.80 -1.46
C GLY A 253 10.94 -8.26 -1.11
N GLU A 254 11.52 -8.58 0.06
CA GLU A 254 11.62 -9.97 0.52
C GLU A 254 10.24 -10.57 0.81
N ALA A 255 9.40 -9.83 1.55
CA ALA A 255 8.02 -10.24 1.86
C ALA A 255 7.19 -10.44 0.58
N PHE A 256 7.27 -9.49 -0.36
CA PHE A 256 6.56 -9.58 -1.64
C PHE A 256 7.03 -10.78 -2.47
N ARG A 257 8.35 -11.02 -2.57
CA ARG A 257 8.90 -12.20 -3.25
C ARG A 257 8.43 -13.49 -2.59
N ALA A 258 8.44 -13.58 -1.25
CA ALA A 258 7.99 -14.77 -0.53
C ALA A 258 6.52 -15.09 -0.86
N ILE A 259 5.65 -14.08 -0.87
CA ILE A 259 4.24 -14.22 -1.24
C ILE A 259 4.10 -14.68 -2.70
N VAL A 260 4.71 -13.97 -3.66
CA VAL A 260 4.59 -14.29 -5.10
C VAL A 260 5.13 -15.68 -5.40
N ASN A 261 6.29 -16.05 -4.83
CA ASN A 261 6.88 -17.38 -4.99
C ASN A 261 6.02 -18.48 -4.38
N GLY A 262 5.35 -18.19 -3.26
CA GLY A 262 4.49 -19.11 -2.54
C GLY A 262 3.13 -19.35 -3.21
N ILE A 263 2.76 -18.57 -4.22
CA ILE A 263 1.53 -18.73 -4.99
C ILE A 263 1.83 -19.55 -6.27
N GLU A 264 1.03 -20.60 -6.50
CA GLU A 264 1.07 -21.41 -7.72
C GLU A 264 0.24 -20.78 -8.82
N SER A 265 -1.00 -20.40 -8.49
CA SER A 265 -1.94 -19.83 -9.43
C SER A 265 -3.00 -19.00 -8.73
N VAL A 266 -3.53 -18.01 -9.44
CA VAL A 266 -4.71 -17.24 -9.07
C VAL A 266 -5.72 -17.41 -10.19
N SER A 267 -6.88 -17.98 -9.88
CA SER A 267 -7.97 -18.13 -10.85
C SER A 267 -9.20 -17.36 -10.41
N ILE A 268 -9.87 -16.74 -11.37
CA ILE A 268 -11.17 -16.11 -11.17
C ILE A 268 -12.21 -17.08 -11.73
N ASP A 269 -12.91 -17.77 -10.83
CA ASP A 269 -14.03 -18.64 -11.17
C ASP A 269 -15.34 -17.84 -11.14
N GLU A 270 -16.44 -18.45 -11.59
CA GLU A 270 -17.77 -17.86 -11.41
C GLU A 270 -18.08 -17.71 -9.90
N GLY A 271 -18.27 -16.47 -9.46
CA GLY A 271 -18.63 -16.14 -8.08
C GLY A 271 -17.52 -16.24 -7.03
N ARG A 272 -16.25 -16.50 -7.40
CA ARG A 272 -15.13 -16.59 -6.43
C ARG A 272 -13.75 -16.42 -7.06
N ILE A 273 -12.80 -15.96 -6.27
CA ILE A 273 -11.36 -15.95 -6.55
C ILE A 273 -10.74 -17.12 -5.78
N VAL A 274 -9.89 -17.90 -6.43
CA VAL A 274 -9.16 -19.02 -5.82
C VAL A 274 -7.67 -18.77 -5.96
N ILE A 275 -6.97 -18.69 -4.83
CA ILE A 275 -5.52 -18.56 -4.77
C ILE A 275 -4.96 -19.89 -4.27
N LYS A 276 -4.19 -20.56 -5.14
CA LYS A 276 -3.58 -21.85 -4.84
C LYS A 276 -2.15 -21.66 -4.38
N PRO A 277 -1.77 -22.17 -3.20
CA PRO A 277 -0.39 -22.14 -2.77
C PRO A 277 0.45 -23.14 -3.56
N ARG A 278 1.73 -22.81 -3.79
CA ARG A 278 2.70 -23.70 -4.41
C ARG A 278 3.08 -24.80 -3.45
N ARG A 279 2.58 -26.00 -3.71
CA ARG A 279 2.98 -27.22 -2.99
C ARG A 279 4.25 -27.77 -3.64
N SER A 280 5.39 -27.62 -2.97
CA SER A 280 6.66 -28.17 -3.46
C SER A 280 6.49 -29.67 -3.73
N PRO A 281 6.83 -30.18 -4.93
CA PRO A 281 6.75 -31.61 -5.23
C PRO A 281 7.66 -32.47 -4.33
N LEU A 282 8.60 -31.85 -3.60
CA LEU A 282 9.49 -32.52 -2.65
C LEU A 282 8.80 -32.95 -1.35
N ASP A 283 7.66 -32.35 -0.98
CA ASP A 283 6.87 -32.79 0.18
C ASP A 283 6.01 -34.03 -0.15
N GLU A 284 5.87 -34.33 -1.45
CA GLU A 284 5.46 -35.63 -1.98
C GLU A 284 6.68 -36.52 -2.26
N THR A 285 7.74 -36.42 -1.45
CA THR A 285 8.52 -37.63 -1.15
C THR A 285 7.58 -38.58 -0.43
N VAL A 286 6.76 -39.24 -1.24
CA VAL A 286 6.06 -40.47 -0.96
C VAL A 286 7.05 -41.24 -0.11
N MET A 287 6.74 -41.39 1.18
CA MET A 287 7.29 -42.51 1.91
C MET A 287 6.74 -43.72 1.15
N GLU A 288 7.46 -44.16 0.10
CA GLU A 288 7.14 -45.36 -0.62
C GLU A 288 7.21 -46.43 0.46
N GLU A 289 6.02 -46.86 0.90
CA GLU A 289 5.86 -47.98 1.79
C GLU A 289 6.48 -49.17 1.04
N HIS A 290 7.75 -49.46 1.31
CA HIS A 290 8.37 -50.65 0.78
C HIS A 290 7.55 -51.84 1.28
N ASP A 291 7.29 -52.79 0.38
CA ASP A 291 6.45 -53.98 0.60
C ASP A 291 6.91 -54.87 1.80
N ASP A 292 8.04 -54.54 2.44
CA ASP A 292 8.56 -55.19 3.63
C ASP A 292 8.12 -54.53 4.96
N GLY A 293 7.39 -53.41 4.91
CA GLY A 293 6.93 -52.67 6.09
C GLY A 293 8.07 -51.97 6.85
N ILE A 294 9.23 -51.78 6.20
CA ILE A 294 10.37 -51.06 6.75
C ILE A 294 10.41 -49.68 6.10
N TRP A 295 10.11 -48.66 6.90
CA TRP A 295 10.30 -47.27 6.51
C TRP A 295 11.81 -46.99 6.50
N ASP A 296 12.44 -47.07 5.33
CA ASP A 296 13.78 -46.53 5.14
C ASP A 296 13.68 -45.01 5.23
N MET A 297 13.98 -44.47 6.41
CA MET A 297 14.21 -43.03 6.55
C MET A 297 15.32 -42.66 5.56
N PRO A 298 15.16 -41.57 4.77
CA PRO A 298 16.25 -41.08 3.96
C PRO A 298 17.48 -40.93 4.87
N PRO A 299 18.69 -41.33 4.41
CA PRO A 299 19.88 -41.21 5.22
C PRO A 299 19.98 -39.76 5.70
N VAL A 300 19.81 -39.58 7.02
CA VAL A 300 20.06 -38.29 7.65
C VAL A 300 21.49 -37.97 7.31
N ASP A 301 21.70 -36.91 6.54
CA ASP A 301 23.04 -36.48 6.14
C ASP A 301 23.73 -35.92 7.39
N THR A 302 24.25 -36.82 8.23
CA THR A 302 24.96 -36.48 9.47
C THR A 302 26.37 -35.95 9.19
N ALA A 303 26.67 -35.54 7.95
CA ALA A 303 28.04 -35.27 7.51
C ALA A 303 28.58 -33.87 7.88
N GLU A 304 27.76 -32.93 8.37
CA GLU A 304 28.24 -31.59 8.78
C GLU A 304 27.56 -31.08 10.06
N ILE A 305 27.47 -31.91 11.09
CA ILE A 305 27.43 -31.38 12.46
C ILE A 305 28.88 -31.31 12.93
N GLU A 306 29.62 -30.30 12.46
CA GLU A 306 30.82 -29.87 13.19
C GLU A 306 30.36 -29.42 14.58
N ASP A 307 31.00 -29.98 15.62
CA ASP A 307 30.85 -29.60 17.03
C ASP A 307 31.10 -28.10 17.22
N HIS A 308 30.10 -27.28 16.92
CA HIS A 308 30.03 -25.93 17.44
C HIS A 308 29.50 -26.04 18.87
N ASP A 309 30.44 -26.11 19.82
CA ASP A 309 30.18 -25.86 21.24
C ASP A 309 29.37 -24.57 21.37
N ALA A 310 28.05 -24.70 21.53
CA ALA A 310 27.13 -23.61 21.77
C ALA A 310 27.43 -23.02 23.17
N THR A 311 28.44 -22.15 23.24
CA THR A 311 28.65 -21.28 24.39
C THR A 311 27.61 -20.17 24.33
N PHE A 312 26.61 -20.28 25.21
CA PHE A 312 25.56 -19.29 25.40
C PHE A 312 26.18 -18.07 26.09
N TRP A 313 26.30 -16.95 25.37
CA TRP A 313 26.78 -15.68 25.91
C TRP A 313 25.59 -14.75 26.09
N GLU A 314 25.22 -14.47 27.33
CA GLU A 314 24.24 -13.46 27.67
C GLU A 314 24.99 -12.16 28.05
N TRP A 315 24.68 -11.06 27.37
CA TRP A 315 25.25 -9.75 27.66
C TRP A 315 24.32 -9.03 28.63
N GLU A 316 24.74 -8.86 29.88
CA GLU A 316 24.05 -7.96 30.83
C GLU A 316 24.64 -6.55 30.74
N GLU A 317 23.80 -5.56 30.42
CA GLU A 317 24.15 -4.16 30.57
C GLU A 317 24.27 -3.80 32.05
N THR A 318 25.51 -3.57 32.49
CA THR A 318 25.77 -2.85 33.74
C THR A 318 26.23 -1.44 33.36
N GLY A 319 25.53 -0.43 33.90
CA GLY A 319 25.57 0.95 33.42
C GLY A 319 26.95 1.60 33.35
N ASP A 320 27.00 2.69 32.57
CA ASP A 320 28.12 3.60 32.26
C ASP A 320 29.50 3.10 32.69
N ASP A 321 30.26 2.63 31.69
CA ASP A 321 31.72 2.39 31.69
C ASP A 321 32.17 0.91 31.54
N GLY A 322 31.59 0.16 30.61
CA GLY A 322 32.29 -0.93 29.88
C GLY A 322 31.84 -2.38 30.14
N MET A 323 31.82 -3.17 29.06
CA MET A 323 31.44 -4.60 29.05
C MET A 323 32.50 -5.50 29.72
N VAL A 324 32.08 -6.39 30.61
CA VAL A 324 32.94 -7.44 31.20
C VAL A 324 32.34 -8.82 30.90
N GLN A 325 33.15 -9.71 30.34
CA GLN A 325 32.81 -11.11 30.09
C GLN A 325 32.97 -11.94 31.37
N THR A 326 31.94 -12.67 31.79
CA THR A 326 32.04 -13.68 32.85
C THR A 326 31.39 -14.99 32.43
N GLU A 327 32.15 -16.09 32.54
CA GLU A 327 31.68 -17.46 32.32
C GLU A 327 30.86 -17.93 33.54
N GLN A 328 29.62 -18.38 33.33
CA GLN A 328 28.86 -19.11 34.34
C GLN A 328 28.99 -20.63 34.15
N PRO A 329 29.20 -21.41 35.22
CA PRO A 329 29.14 -22.87 35.16
C PRO A 329 27.70 -23.35 35.03
N THR A 330 27.48 -24.29 34.11
CA THR A 330 26.23 -24.96 33.81
C THR A 330 25.67 -25.67 35.05
N ALA A 331 24.53 -25.20 35.56
CA ALA A 331 23.78 -25.88 36.60
C ALA A 331 22.62 -26.68 35.97
N GLU A 332 22.51 -27.96 36.34
CA GLU A 332 21.39 -28.84 35.96
C GLU A 332 20.07 -28.26 36.50
N LEU A 333 19.17 -27.90 35.57
CA LEU A 333 17.79 -27.49 35.84
C LEU A 333 16.92 -28.74 36.06
N GLU A 334 16.55 -29.03 37.30
CA GLU A 334 15.48 -29.98 37.62
C GLU A 334 14.12 -29.31 37.36
N LEU A 335 13.35 -29.87 36.43
CA LEU A 335 11.99 -29.42 36.10
C LEU A 335 11.01 -29.81 37.23
N PRO A 336 10.16 -28.89 37.71
CA PRO A 336 9.14 -29.23 38.70
C PRO A 336 7.98 -30.02 38.06
N GLU A 337 7.52 -31.03 38.78
CA GLU A 337 6.33 -31.84 38.44
C GLU A 337 5.06 -30.97 38.44
N VAL A 338 4.32 -31.04 37.33
CA VAL A 338 3.04 -30.35 37.14
C VAL A 338 1.93 -31.16 37.82
N GLU A 339 1.39 -30.65 38.91
CA GLU A 339 0.23 -31.21 39.61
C GLU A 339 -1.07 -30.65 38.99
N ASN A 340 -1.99 -31.55 38.64
CA ASN A 340 -3.26 -31.25 37.95
C ASN A 340 -4.15 -30.29 38.77
N ALA A 341 -4.43 -29.11 38.24
CA ALA A 341 -5.46 -28.22 38.76
C ALA A 341 -6.83 -28.51 38.13
N GLU A 342 -7.86 -28.62 38.97
CA GLU A 342 -9.27 -28.76 38.58
C GLU A 342 -9.82 -27.47 37.93
N PRO A 343 -10.82 -27.57 37.03
CA PRO A 343 -11.39 -26.41 36.35
C PRO A 343 -12.26 -25.57 37.30
N ALA A 344 -12.02 -24.27 37.31
CA ALA A 344 -12.83 -23.29 38.02
C ALA A 344 -14.16 -23.03 37.28
N ASP A 345 -15.22 -22.86 38.06
CA ASP A 345 -16.58 -22.56 37.62
C ASP A 345 -16.65 -21.23 36.86
N VAL A 346 -17.40 -21.24 35.75
CA VAL A 346 -17.67 -20.09 34.88
C VAL A 346 -18.80 -19.26 35.52
N GLU A 347 -18.47 -18.05 35.98
CA GLU A 347 -19.50 -17.06 36.37
C GLU A 347 -20.11 -16.37 35.15
N GLU A 348 -21.43 -16.28 35.19
CA GLU A 348 -22.35 -15.75 34.19
C GLU A 348 -22.31 -14.21 34.21
N TYR A 349 -21.87 -13.57 33.11
CA TYR A 349 -21.88 -12.11 32.99
C TYR A 349 -23.27 -11.63 32.57
N GLU A 350 -23.97 -10.92 33.47
CA GLU A 350 -25.19 -10.18 33.15
C GLU A 350 -24.84 -8.90 32.36
N TYR A 351 -25.43 -8.77 31.17
CA TYR A 351 -25.40 -7.58 30.33
C TYR A 351 -26.27 -6.46 30.95
N TYR A 352 -25.70 -5.27 31.15
CA TYR A 352 -26.49 -4.07 31.47
C TYR A 352 -26.97 -3.42 30.16
N GLU A 353 -28.28 -3.42 29.95
CA GLU A 353 -28.96 -2.55 28.98
C GLU A 353 -28.93 -1.10 29.52
N ASN A 354 -28.24 -0.21 28.82
CA ASN A 354 -28.36 1.24 29.04
C ASN A 354 -29.39 1.80 28.05
N ASP A 355 -30.63 1.91 28.53
CA ASP A 355 -31.64 2.81 27.99
C ASP A 355 -31.31 4.24 28.45
N ASP A 356 -30.80 5.09 27.55
CA ASP A 356 -30.94 6.55 27.62
C ASP A 356 -30.47 7.19 26.29
N ALA A 357 -31.38 7.27 25.32
CA ALA A 357 -31.21 8.02 24.09
C ALA A 357 -32.23 9.17 24.02
N GLU A 358 -31.91 10.30 24.66
CA GLU A 358 -32.52 11.59 24.33
C GLU A 358 -31.45 12.62 23.98
N GLY A 359 -31.38 12.93 22.68
CA GLY A 359 -31.16 14.26 22.14
C GLY A 359 -29.77 14.86 22.31
N LEU A 360 -29.05 15.01 21.20
CA LEU A 360 -28.33 16.24 20.85
C LEU A 360 -28.00 16.25 19.35
N SER A 361 -28.71 17.10 18.63
CA SER A 361 -28.37 17.55 17.28
C SER A 361 -27.31 18.66 17.35
N ASN A 362 -26.44 18.69 16.33
CA ASN A 362 -25.54 19.78 15.89
C ASN A 362 -24.11 19.76 16.47
N GLY A 363 -23.15 19.47 15.59
CA GLY A 363 -21.73 19.71 15.82
C GLY A 363 -20.82 19.11 14.76
N ILE A 364 -21.02 19.43 13.47
CA ILE A 364 -20.01 19.10 12.44
C ILE A 364 -18.84 20.07 12.65
N GLN A 365 -17.77 19.57 13.23
CA GLN A 365 -16.49 20.28 13.31
C GLN A 365 -15.70 20.10 12.01
N ASP A 366 -15.13 21.23 11.62
CA ASP A 366 -14.36 21.55 10.44
C ASP A 366 -12.95 20.94 10.56
N VAL A 367 -12.67 19.84 9.86
CA VAL A 367 -11.30 19.29 9.76
C VAL A 367 -10.65 19.83 8.49
N SER A 368 -9.75 20.79 8.71
CA SER A 368 -8.89 21.43 7.71
C SER A 368 -7.96 20.40 7.05
N MET A 369 -8.25 19.99 5.82
CA MET A 369 -7.28 19.35 4.94
C MET A 369 -6.22 20.36 4.49
N ARG A 370 -5.09 20.37 5.18
CA ARG A 370 -3.82 20.90 4.69
C ARG A 370 -2.72 19.89 5.04
N ASP A 371 -1.86 19.68 4.06
CA ASP A 371 -0.67 18.84 4.05
C ASP A 371 -0.89 17.39 3.60
N THR A 372 -0.74 17.15 2.28
CA THR A 372 0.29 16.28 1.68
C THR A 372 -0.04 15.97 0.20
N LEU A 373 0.77 16.51 -0.71
CA LEU A 373 0.85 16.13 -2.11
C LEU A 373 2.33 15.90 -2.40
N THR A 374 2.82 14.72 -2.02
CA THR A 374 4.08 14.12 -2.48
C THR A 374 3.90 12.61 -2.41
N THR A 375 4.04 11.97 -3.57
CA THR A 375 4.31 10.55 -3.82
C THR A 375 3.90 9.58 -2.71
N THR A 376 2.74 8.95 -2.87
CA THR A 376 2.26 7.90 -1.98
C THR A 376 2.99 6.58 -2.28
N GLU A 377 4.01 6.26 -1.49
CA GLU A 377 4.24 4.87 -1.09
C GLU A 377 3.04 4.46 -0.26
N VAL A 378 2.28 3.48 -0.76
CA VAL A 378 1.17 2.88 -0.01
C VAL A 378 1.76 1.75 0.82
N ASP A 379 2.00 2.05 2.09
CA ASP A 379 2.40 1.07 3.08
C ASP A 379 1.15 0.26 3.49
N VAL A 380 1.01 -0.94 2.93
CA VAL A 380 -0.18 -1.82 3.11
C VAL A 380 -0.27 -2.36 4.55
N ALA A 381 0.76 -2.17 5.38
CA ALA A 381 0.79 -2.64 6.75
C ALA A 381 -0.03 -1.79 7.75
N HIS A 382 -0.50 -0.59 7.39
CA HIS A 382 -1.12 0.35 8.35
C HIS A 382 -2.65 0.41 8.35
N LEU A 383 -3.33 -0.46 7.60
CA LEU A 383 -4.81 -0.50 7.54
C LEU A 383 -5.49 -1.33 8.65
N TRP A 384 -4.72 -1.97 9.54
CA TRP A 384 -5.26 -2.87 10.57
C TRP A 384 -4.94 -2.47 12.02
N ASP A 385 -4.32 -1.31 12.25
CA ASP A 385 -3.79 -0.93 13.57
C ASP A 385 -4.29 0.45 14.04
N THR A 386 -5.61 0.65 13.98
CA THR A 386 -6.27 1.78 14.67
C THR A 386 -7.26 1.24 15.68
N GLU A 387 -6.74 0.70 16.79
CA GLU A 387 -7.48 0.63 18.05
C GLU A 387 -7.18 1.87 18.91
N ASP A 388 -8.24 2.40 19.50
CA ASP A 388 -8.33 3.64 20.24
C ASP A 388 -7.36 3.74 21.43
N TYR A 389 -6.53 4.80 21.43
CA TYR A 389 -5.97 5.37 22.66
C TYR A 389 -6.65 6.73 22.93
N VAL A 390 -7.82 6.69 23.57
CA VAL A 390 -8.43 7.86 24.19
C VAL A 390 -7.84 7.99 25.59
N GLU A 391 -6.75 8.75 25.73
CA GLU A 391 -6.30 9.22 27.05
C GLU A 391 -7.32 10.25 27.58
N GLY A 392 -8.13 9.82 28.55
CA GLY A 392 -8.90 10.73 29.37
C GLY A 392 -7.98 11.49 30.32
N GLU A 393 -7.71 12.77 30.04
CA GLU A 393 -7.15 13.71 31.01
C GLU A 393 -8.16 13.91 32.15
N ASN A 394 -7.83 13.35 33.32
CA ASN A 394 -8.43 13.73 34.59
C ASN A 394 -7.83 15.06 35.03
N ASP A 395 -8.59 16.15 34.88
CA ASP A 395 -8.32 17.42 35.56
C ASP A 395 -8.73 17.30 37.05
N ASP A 396 -7.75 16.98 37.90
CA ASP A 396 -7.79 17.23 39.34
C ASP A 396 -6.79 18.37 39.71
N ASP A 397 -7.29 19.32 40.51
CA ASP A 397 -6.60 20.36 41.30
C ASP A 397 -5.96 21.59 40.60
N ASN A 398 -6.64 22.76 40.66
CA ASN A 398 -6.31 23.91 41.56
C ASN A 398 -7.34 25.07 41.49
#